data_AF-A0AA39JE47-F1
#
_entry.id   AF-A0AA39JE47-F1
#
_cell.length_a   1.000
_cell.length_b   1.000
_cell.length_c   1.000
_cell.angle_alpha   90.00
_cell.angle_beta   90.00
_cell.angle_gamma   90.00
#
_symmetry.space_group_name_H-M   'P 1'
#
loop_
_entity.id
_entity.type
_entity.pdbx_description
1 polymer ?
#
loop_
_entity_poly.entity_id
_entity_poly.type
_entity_poly.pdbx_seq_one_letter_code
_entity_poly.pdbx_strand_id
1 'polypeptide(L)'
;MFSSFFVSSMTRLTRIFKSLGSFLNEIPAPVPSSIVQRGAHAGLRTRSVAVEPFSVFGFIRQYHGIAKSPVPESSVSPAIHETGSEREWIIHTPSNINDTRRGYFVQPDIEEAEMCIEMAMRGRFPLLLGPQGRTDYSLDGLIATGTLSALSTSLIVFKGTQIPYFSFTQVESLFHDFQKDNHFALNPDIVKEIWINSGGHPATVCLCGQFIHDKLLSSNGGQNVTFAHWQQNTVHELYEWFGRHPAYKKMLQSLQDPGAHDAVALLHHYFLGYLGPISVGSEKEKNLADFLTAEGVLHRLDRLRSEYQMSSAFVDGFLRTKLIPVQFPAPHPLASPVVNNDVIVVDILRTALRFFNRNLLQVACCKSCKIVDVPVCGHRGERVLDQGVYETELARVLSSWLGSSDAWSVDVEWHSYFDGIHPNIILTKGTPIERTIILEVAATSDAASIQSQISRAIKYKDLLGADEAWLVHMTREDDYKPVWQSSDELARGMNVVHFQHDLRFFNVTMNARWRDSKGQDCQIMNEDIELK
;
A
#
# COMPACT_ATOMS: atom_id res chain seq x y z
N MET A 1 45.40 -23.54 -6.22
CA MET A 1 45.18 -22.76 -4.98
C MET A 1 43.67 -22.61 -4.74
N PHE A 2 42.95 -23.74 -4.57
CA PHE A 2 41.49 -23.77 -4.36
C PHE A 2 41.00 -25.02 -3.58
N SER A 3 41.87 -25.69 -2.80
CA SER A 3 41.46 -26.88 -2.02
C SER A 3 41.81 -26.84 -0.52
N SER A 4 42.36 -25.74 0.00
CA SER A 4 42.69 -25.60 1.43
C SER A 4 41.62 -24.90 2.27
N PHE A 5 40.61 -24.29 1.66
CA PHE A 5 39.53 -23.60 2.40
C PHE A 5 38.38 -24.53 2.83
N PHE A 6 38.19 -25.67 2.17
CA PHE A 6 37.08 -26.59 2.46
C PHE A 6 37.34 -27.51 3.66
N VAL A 7 38.62 -27.76 3.99
CA VAL A 7 39.02 -28.65 5.10
C VAL A 7 39.05 -27.92 6.45
N SER A 8 39.21 -26.59 6.47
CA SER A 8 39.22 -25.83 7.73
C SER A 8 37.83 -25.54 8.31
N SER A 9 36.77 -25.55 7.48
CA SER A 9 35.39 -25.29 7.92
C SER A 9 34.69 -26.52 8.48
N MET A 10 35.05 -27.73 8.01
CA MET A 10 34.51 -28.99 8.54
C MET A 10 35.00 -29.33 9.96
N THR A 11 36.22 -28.93 10.33
CA THR A 11 36.81 -29.18 11.66
C THR A 11 36.26 -28.25 12.75
N ARG A 12 35.67 -27.10 12.38
CA ARG A 12 34.98 -26.19 13.32
C ARG A 12 33.53 -26.61 13.60
N LEU A 13 32.84 -27.22 12.63
CA LEU A 13 31.48 -27.75 12.81
C LEU A 13 31.44 -28.97 13.76
N THR A 14 32.46 -29.84 13.75
CA THR A 14 32.53 -31.00 14.67
C THR A 14 32.81 -30.62 16.13
N ARG A 15 33.30 -29.40 16.39
CA ARG A 15 33.59 -28.90 17.74
C ARG A 15 32.37 -28.21 18.39
N ILE A 16 31.44 -27.70 17.58
CA ILE A 16 30.17 -27.11 18.03
C ILE A 16 29.14 -28.20 18.36
N PHE A 17 29.09 -29.28 17.57
CA PHE A 17 28.20 -30.42 17.86
C PHE A 17 28.57 -31.23 19.12
N LYS A 18 29.80 -31.10 19.64
CA LYS A 18 30.19 -31.69 20.94
C LYS A 18 29.86 -30.81 22.16
N SER A 19 29.50 -29.54 21.94
CA SER A 19 29.19 -28.57 23.02
C SER A 19 27.69 -28.40 23.28
N LEU A 20 26.83 -28.84 22.36
CA LEU A 20 25.36 -28.77 22.49
C LEU A 20 24.72 -30.08 22.99
N GLY A 21 25.49 -31.16 23.08
CA GLY A 21 25.03 -32.45 23.60
C GLY A 21 25.18 -32.64 25.13
N SER A 22 25.56 -31.60 25.87
CA SER A 22 25.89 -31.70 27.32
C SER A 22 24.95 -30.93 28.24
N PHE A 23 23.74 -30.56 27.81
CA PHE A 23 22.80 -29.78 28.64
C PHE A 23 21.44 -30.44 28.93
N LEU A 24 21.25 -31.70 28.58
CA LEU A 24 20.07 -32.48 29.00
C LEU A 24 20.52 -33.89 29.34
N ASN A 25 20.82 -34.16 30.62
CA ASN A 25 20.55 -35.42 31.32
C ASN A 25 21.12 -35.39 32.76
N GLU A 26 20.24 -35.11 33.71
CA GLU A 26 20.28 -35.45 35.14
C GLU A 26 18.87 -36.01 35.40
N ILE A 27 18.53 -37.24 35.84
CA ILE A 27 19.04 -38.29 36.77
C ILE A 27 18.14 -39.56 36.51
N PRO A 28 18.37 -40.79 37.05
CA PRO A 28 19.39 -41.82 36.81
C PRO A 28 18.80 -43.17 36.24
N ALA A 29 19.68 -44.15 35.97
CA ALA A 29 19.37 -45.48 35.42
C ALA A 29 18.70 -46.48 36.39
N PRO A 30 18.28 -47.68 35.91
CA PRO A 30 19.17 -48.84 36.00
C PRO A 30 19.20 -49.79 34.77
N VAL A 31 20.41 -49.96 34.19
CA VAL A 31 21.23 -51.17 33.85
C VAL A 31 20.57 -52.58 34.01
N PRO A 32 21.00 -53.68 33.29
CA PRO A 32 21.60 -53.89 31.94
C PRO A 32 21.02 -55.08 31.11
N SER A 33 21.37 -55.18 29.82
CA SER A 33 21.82 -56.40 29.09
C SER A 33 22.04 -56.05 27.60
N SER A 34 23.26 -55.89 27.09
CA SER A 34 24.26 -56.86 26.60
C SER A 34 24.03 -57.39 25.17
N ILE A 35 25.12 -57.32 24.35
CA ILE A 35 25.49 -58.20 23.21
C ILE A 35 24.77 -57.90 21.86
N VAL A 36 25.35 -57.88 20.64
CA VAL A 36 26.72 -58.03 20.05
C VAL A 36 26.69 -57.53 18.58
N GLN A 37 27.83 -57.00 18.12
CA GLN A 37 28.43 -56.89 16.77
C GLN A 37 27.57 -56.95 15.47
N ARG A 38 27.77 -55.94 14.59
CA ARG A 38 27.65 -56.05 13.13
C ARG A 38 28.95 -56.55 12.50
N GLY A 39 28.83 -57.40 11.49
CA GLY A 39 29.89 -57.74 10.54
C GLY A 39 29.39 -57.77 9.09
N ALA A 40 30.11 -57.04 8.24
CA ALA A 40 30.52 -57.35 6.87
C ALA A 40 29.51 -57.38 5.67
N HIS A 41 29.75 -56.41 4.76
CA HIS A 41 30.13 -56.53 3.33
C HIS A 41 29.23 -57.13 2.21
N ALA A 42 29.44 -56.49 1.04
CA ALA A 42 29.18 -56.85 -0.37
C ALA A 42 27.77 -56.49 -0.90
N GLY A 43 27.56 -55.84 -2.06
CA GLY A 43 28.40 -55.59 -3.25
C GLY A 43 27.69 -56.15 -4.50
N LEU A 44 27.59 -55.35 -5.58
CA LEU A 44 27.21 -55.64 -7.00
C LEU A 44 25.96 -54.86 -7.47
N ARG A 45 26.11 -53.83 -8.32
CA ARG A 45 26.27 -53.79 -9.80
C ARG A 45 24.96 -53.74 -10.61
N THR A 46 24.66 -52.53 -11.08
CA THR A 46 24.31 -52.08 -12.46
C THR A 46 23.24 -52.81 -13.30
N ARG A 47 22.29 -52.03 -13.84
CA ARG A 47 22.09 -51.87 -15.30
C ARG A 47 21.18 -50.68 -15.66
N SER A 48 21.60 -49.95 -16.68
CA SER A 48 20.94 -48.88 -17.41
C SER A 48 20.20 -49.45 -18.63
N VAL A 49 19.03 -48.88 -18.98
CA VAL A 49 18.52 -48.82 -20.37
C VAL A 49 17.73 -47.51 -20.52
N ALA A 50 18.06 -46.76 -21.56
CA ALA A 50 17.32 -45.62 -22.09
C ALA A 50 16.80 -45.99 -23.48
N VAL A 51 15.56 -45.64 -23.84
CA VAL A 51 15.10 -45.37 -25.22
C VAL A 51 13.94 -44.36 -25.17
N GLU A 52 13.92 -43.52 -26.18
CA GLU A 52 13.26 -42.22 -26.36
C GLU A 52 11.95 -42.36 -27.23
N PRO A 53 11.36 -41.32 -27.87
CA PRO A 53 9.96 -40.86 -27.66
C PRO A 53 9.03 -41.03 -28.89
N PHE A 54 7.71 -40.87 -28.73
CA PHE A 54 6.79 -40.56 -29.86
C PHE A 54 5.53 -39.79 -29.45
N SER A 55 5.12 -38.88 -30.34
CA SER A 55 3.97 -37.98 -30.33
C SER A 55 2.76 -38.51 -31.13
N VAL A 56 1.60 -37.83 -30.99
CA VAL A 56 0.55 -37.50 -31.99
C VAL A 56 -0.91 -37.91 -31.63
N PHE A 57 -1.76 -36.87 -31.59
CA PHE A 57 -3.20 -36.70 -31.91
C PHE A 57 -4.23 -37.86 -31.89
N GLY A 58 -5.39 -37.56 -31.28
CA GLY A 58 -6.70 -37.62 -31.96
C GLY A 58 -7.69 -38.71 -31.51
N PHE A 59 -8.86 -38.32 -30.97
CA PHE A 59 -10.22 -38.62 -31.49
C PHE A 59 -11.33 -38.44 -30.42
N ILE A 60 -12.44 -37.83 -30.85
CA ILE A 60 -13.74 -37.76 -30.16
C ILE A 60 -14.64 -38.90 -30.66
N ARG A 61 -15.42 -39.55 -29.77
CA ARG A 61 -16.69 -40.18 -30.14
C ARG A 61 -17.68 -40.27 -28.97
N GLN A 62 -18.94 -39.92 -29.27
CA GLN A 62 -20.16 -39.97 -28.47
C GLN A 62 -20.51 -41.37 -27.95
N TYR A 63 -21.25 -41.44 -26.83
CA TYR A 63 -22.42 -42.33 -26.69
C TYR A 63 -23.48 -41.72 -25.73
N HIS A 64 -24.74 -41.81 -26.16
CA HIS A 64 -25.98 -41.48 -25.43
C HIS A 64 -26.44 -42.66 -24.55
N GLY A 65 -27.18 -42.39 -23.46
CA GLY A 65 -28.34 -43.23 -23.12
C GLY A 65 -28.80 -43.37 -21.66
N ILE A 66 -29.91 -42.68 -21.34
CA ILE A 66 -31.11 -43.16 -20.59
C ILE A 66 -31.10 -43.26 -19.05
N ALA A 67 -32.24 -42.85 -18.50
CA ALA A 67 -32.60 -42.51 -17.12
C ALA A 67 -33.20 -43.64 -16.26
N LYS A 68 -33.25 -43.44 -14.92
CA LYS A 68 -34.47 -43.44 -14.03
C LYS A 68 -34.16 -43.70 -12.52
N SER A 69 -34.50 -42.72 -11.67
CA SER A 69 -35.27 -42.78 -10.38
C SER A 69 -34.78 -43.61 -9.14
N PRO A 70 -35.34 -43.42 -7.89
CA PRO A 70 -34.54 -43.01 -6.71
C PRO A 70 -34.78 -43.80 -5.38
N VAL A 71 -34.10 -43.35 -4.28
CA VAL A 71 -34.41 -43.51 -2.81
C VAL A 71 -33.93 -44.84 -2.12
N PRO A 72 -33.67 -44.97 -0.78
CA PRO A 72 -33.43 -44.05 0.37
C PRO A 72 -32.14 -44.31 1.24
N GLU A 73 -32.00 -43.44 2.26
CA GLU A 73 -31.18 -43.41 3.48
C GLU A 73 -30.88 -44.73 4.24
N SER A 74 -29.68 -44.82 4.84
CA SER A 74 -29.49 -45.44 6.16
C SER A 74 -28.24 -44.91 6.90
N SER A 75 -28.49 -44.56 8.16
CA SER A 75 -27.62 -44.19 9.28
C SER A 75 -26.36 -45.03 9.51
N VAL A 76 -25.21 -44.38 9.79
CA VAL A 76 -24.17 -44.90 10.70
C VAL A 76 -23.42 -43.73 11.37
N SER A 77 -23.44 -43.67 12.71
CA SER A 77 -22.60 -42.79 13.55
C SER A 77 -21.18 -43.36 13.69
N PRO A 78 -20.11 -42.55 13.77
CA PRO A 78 -18.81 -43.04 14.23
C PRO A 78 -18.60 -42.77 15.73
N ALA A 79 -18.19 -43.82 16.43
CA ALA A 79 -17.70 -43.79 17.80
C ALA A 79 -16.30 -43.14 17.87
N ILE A 80 -16.07 -42.37 18.94
CA ILE A 80 -14.79 -41.77 19.29
C ILE A 80 -13.94 -42.81 20.03
N HIS A 81 -12.73 -43.06 19.57
CA HIS A 81 -11.68 -43.72 20.34
C HIS A 81 -10.43 -42.84 20.32
N GLU A 82 -10.08 -42.28 21.49
CA GLU A 82 -8.79 -41.69 21.77
C GLU A 82 -7.80 -42.77 22.19
N THR A 83 -6.66 -42.86 21.52
CA THR A 83 -5.41 -43.40 22.07
C THR A 83 -4.26 -42.55 21.60
N GLY A 84 -3.46 -42.05 22.56
CA GLY A 84 -2.43 -41.07 22.36
C GLY A 84 -1.08 -41.59 21.87
N SER A 85 -0.25 -40.60 21.54
CA SER A 85 1.20 -40.58 21.29
C SER A 85 1.77 -41.34 20.09
N GLU A 86 2.54 -40.59 19.29
CA GLU A 86 3.33 -40.93 18.10
C GLU A 86 2.55 -41.01 16.77
N ARG A 87 2.47 -39.85 16.08
CA ARG A 87 2.12 -39.80 14.65
C ARG A 87 3.37 -40.10 13.82
N GLU A 88 3.56 -41.38 13.51
CA GLU A 88 4.41 -41.82 12.41
C GLU A 88 3.67 -41.52 11.08
N TRP A 89 4.27 -40.73 10.19
CA TRP A 89 3.64 -40.38 8.91
C TRP A 89 3.89 -41.47 7.87
N ILE A 90 2.89 -42.32 7.62
CA ILE A 90 2.87 -43.26 6.51
C ILE A 90 2.24 -42.57 5.28
N ILE A 91 3.04 -42.30 4.25
CA ILE A 91 2.53 -41.85 2.95
C ILE A 91 2.11 -43.09 2.15
N HIS A 92 0.80 -43.30 2.02
CA HIS A 92 0.27 -44.30 1.09
C HIS A 92 0.36 -43.80 -0.36
N THR A 93 1.00 -44.59 -1.22
CA THR A 93 0.89 -44.44 -2.67
C THR A 93 -0.13 -45.45 -3.20
N PRO A 94 -1.26 -45.02 -3.79
CA PRO A 94 -2.16 -45.96 -4.45
C PRO A 94 -1.66 -46.23 -5.88
N SER A 95 -1.29 -47.49 -6.09
CA SER A 95 -1.25 -48.15 -7.39
C SER A 95 -2.66 -48.30 -7.98
N ASN A 96 -2.80 -47.99 -9.27
CA ASN A 96 -3.96 -48.17 -10.17
C ASN A 96 -5.10 -47.13 -10.15
N ILE A 97 -4.98 -46.20 -11.11
CA ILE A 97 -5.92 -45.78 -12.17
C ILE A 97 -7.42 -46.08 -11.97
N ASN A 98 -8.21 -45.00 -12.11
CA ASN A 98 -9.67 -44.86 -12.30
C ASN A 98 -10.56 -44.77 -11.05
N ASP A 99 -10.44 -43.68 -10.29
CA ASP A 99 -11.62 -43.04 -9.68
C ASP A 99 -11.36 -41.56 -9.35
N THR A 100 -11.69 -40.65 -10.26
CA THR A 100 -11.65 -39.20 -10.02
C THR A 100 -12.99 -38.75 -9.45
N ARG A 101 -13.11 -38.65 -8.13
CA ARG A 101 -13.96 -37.69 -7.38
C ARG A 101 -14.00 -38.09 -5.91
N ARG A 102 -13.11 -37.49 -5.12
CA ARG A 102 -13.30 -37.18 -3.70
C ARG A 102 -12.14 -36.28 -3.28
N GLY A 103 -12.41 -34.98 -3.17
CA GLY A 103 -11.46 -34.05 -2.58
C GLY A 103 -11.61 -34.06 -1.06
N TYR A 104 -10.50 -34.16 -0.34
CA TYR A 104 -10.44 -33.97 1.10
C TYR A 104 -10.20 -32.49 1.41
N PHE A 105 -10.87 -31.98 2.45
CA PHE A 105 -10.66 -30.64 2.99
C PHE A 105 -9.82 -30.74 4.26
N VAL A 106 -8.78 -29.91 4.37
CA VAL A 106 -8.06 -29.71 5.64
C VAL A 106 -8.33 -28.27 6.09
N GLN A 107 -8.76 -28.13 7.34
CA GLN A 107 -8.90 -26.86 8.03
C GLN A 107 -7.61 -26.72 8.85
N PRO A 108 -6.70 -25.77 8.53
CA PRO A 108 -5.51 -25.63 9.33
C PRO A 108 -5.92 -25.10 10.71
N ASP A 109 -5.36 -25.69 11.75
CA ASP A 109 -5.37 -25.07 13.06
C ASP A 109 -4.41 -23.86 13.09
N ILE A 110 -4.46 -23.09 14.18
CA ILE A 110 -3.70 -21.84 14.33
C ILE A 110 -2.18 -22.10 14.22
N GLU A 111 -1.72 -23.28 14.66
CA GLU A 111 -0.30 -23.65 14.66
C GLU A 111 0.21 -23.89 13.22
N GLU A 112 -0.59 -24.48 12.33
CA GLU A 112 -0.23 -24.63 10.91
C GLU A 112 -0.15 -23.29 10.16
N ALA A 113 -0.99 -22.32 10.51
CA ALA A 113 -0.94 -20.97 9.94
C ALA A 113 0.31 -20.20 10.41
N GLU A 114 0.64 -20.28 11.70
CA GLU A 114 1.86 -19.69 12.26
C GLU A 114 3.12 -20.31 11.66
N MET A 115 3.14 -21.64 11.47
CA MET A 115 4.24 -22.34 10.81
C MET A 115 4.42 -21.91 9.34
N CYS A 116 3.33 -21.68 8.59
CA CYS A 116 3.41 -21.19 7.21
C CYS A 116 3.97 -19.75 7.14
N ILE A 117 3.62 -18.89 8.10
CA ILE A 117 4.18 -17.54 8.24
C ILE A 117 5.67 -17.64 8.58
N GLU A 118 6.05 -18.48 9.54
CA GLU A 118 7.44 -18.74 9.95
C GLU A 118 8.30 -19.28 8.78
N MET A 119 7.74 -20.17 7.95
CA MET A 119 8.44 -20.72 6.78
C MET A 119 8.58 -19.71 5.65
N ALA A 120 7.59 -18.83 5.44
CA ALA A 120 7.69 -17.69 4.54
C ALA A 120 8.72 -16.66 5.03
N MET A 121 8.80 -16.46 6.35
CA MET A 121 9.78 -15.59 7.00
C MET A 121 11.22 -16.13 6.92
N ARG A 122 11.43 -17.44 6.78
CA ARG A 122 12.76 -18.09 6.75
C ARG A 122 13.35 -18.33 5.35
N GLY A 123 12.79 -17.69 4.31
CA GLY A 123 13.41 -17.66 2.98
C GLY A 123 13.45 -19.01 2.22
N ARG A 124 12.57 -19.97 2.54
CA ARG A 124 12.43 -21.21 1.74
C ARG A 124 11.03 -21.29 1.14
N PHE A 125 10.91 -20.95 -0.13
CA PHE A 125 9.68 -21.11 -0.93
C PHE A 125 9.68 -22.47 -1.67
N PRO A 126 9.03 -23.53 -1.17
CA PRO A 126 8.66 -24.65 -2.03
C PRO A 126 7.30 -24.39 -2.70
N LEU A 127 7.34 -24.56 -4.02
CA LEU A 127 6.26 -24.44 -5.00
C LEU A 127 5.19 -25.53 -4.80
N LEU A 128 3.90 -25.19 -4.74
CA LEU A 128 2.79 -26.14 -4.92
C LEU A 128 1.70 -25.53 -5.83
N LEU A 129 1.40 -26.23 -6.93
CA LEU A 129 0.43 -25.84 -7.97
C LEU A 129 -0.91 -26.60 -7.78
N GLY A 130 -2.03 -25.94 -8.06
CA GLY A 130 -3.37 -26.56 -8.16
C GLY A 130 -4.22 -25.91 -9.28
N PRO A 131 -5.04 -26.66 -10.05
CA PRO A 131 -5.64 -26.19 -11.30
C PRO A 131 -7.11 -25.70 -11.19
N GLN A 132 -7.51 -24.96 -12.23
CA GLN A 132 -8.71 -24.13 -12.37
C GLN A 132 -10.06 -24.85 -12.59
N GLY A 133 -11.16 -24.19 -12.18
CA GLY A 133 -12.52 -24.43 -12.67
C GLY A 133 -13.59 -23.55 -11.98
N ARG A 134 -14.20 -22.60 -12.71
CA ARG A 134 -15.31 -21.67 -12.37
C ARG A 134 -16.60 -22.40 -11.90
N THR A 135 -17.57 -21.86 -11.14
CA THR A 135 -18.01 -20.49 -10.75
C THR A 135 -19.07 -20.65 -9.64
N ASP A 136 -19.01 -19.87 -8.56
CA ASP A 136 -20.10 -18.99 -8.07
C ASP A 136 -19.63 -18.19 -6.83
N TYR A 137 -20.29 -17.03 -6.66
CA TYR A 137 -19.83 -15.82 -5.99
C TYR A 137 -19.78 -15.87 -4.46
N SER A 138 -18.98 -14.98 -3.86
CA SER A 138 -18.79 -14.68 -2.42
C SER A 138 -17.98 -15.67 -1.58
N LEU A 139 -16.69 -15.81 -1.89
CA LEU A 139 -15.66 -16.20 -0.91
C LEU A 139 -14.72 -15.00 -0.67
N ASP A 140 -15.24 -13.99 0.03
CA ASP A 140 -14.59 -12.90 0.79
C ASP A 140 -13.05 -12.73 0.61
N GLY A 141 -12.62 -11.71 -0.13
CA GLY A 141 -11.39 -10.93 0.10
C GLY A 141 -10.03 -11.64 0.20
N LEU A 142 -9.89 -12.85 -0.36
CA LEU A 142 -8.88 -13.81 0.10
C LEU A 142 -7.51 -13.73 -0.59
N ILE A 143 -6.98 -12.53 -0.80
CA ILE A 143 -5.56 -12.11 -0.97
C ILE A 143 -5.63 -10.71 -1.58
N ALA A 144 -5.65 -9.68 -0.73
CA ALA A 144 -5.23 -8.36 -1.16
C ALA A 144 -3.73 -8.51 -1.50
N THR A 145 -3.28 -8.63 -2.74
CA THR A 145 -3.84 -8.28 -4.04
C THR A 145 -3.32 -9.33 -5.06
N GLY A 146 -4.19 -9.94 -5.87
CA GLY A 146 -3.73 -10.76 -7.01
C GLY A 146 -4.68 -11.85 -7.51
N THR A 147 -5.51 -11.55 -8.51
CA THR A 147 -6.13 -12.59 -9.34
C THR A 147 -5.15 -13.10 -10.39
N LEU A 148 -5.20 -14.41 -10.66
CA LEU A 148 -4.28 -15.19 -11.48
C LEU A 148 -4.45 -14.97 -13.01
N SER A 149 -3.37 -14.60 -13.69
CA SER A 149 -3.08 -15.05 -15.08
C SER A 149 -1.61 -14.76 -15.42
N ALA A 150 -0.88 -15.82 -15.81
CA ALA A 150 0.55 -15.88 -16.17
C ALA A 150 1.58 -16.04 -15.03
N LEU A 151 1.43 -17.14 -14.27
CA LEU A 151 2.43 -18.04 -13.66
C LEU A 151 3.86 -17.54 -13.32
N SER A 152 4.09 -17.22 -12.04
CA SER A 152 5.15 -17.77 -11.16
C SER A 152 5.02 -17.22 -9.72
N THR A 153 4.09 -17.83 -8.96
CA THR A 153 3.88 -17.93 -7.47
C THR A 153 4.50 -16.87 -6.51
N SER A 154 3.76 -16.31 -5.54
CA SER A 154 3.30 -16.99 -4.30
C SER A 154 1.93 -16.50 -3.78
N LEU A 155 1.16 -17.39 -3.14
CA LEU A 155 -0.19 -17.18 -2.60
C LEU A 155 -0.18 -17.52 -1.09
N ILE A 156 -0.67 -16.64 -0.23
CA ILE A 156 -0.98 -16.96 1.18
C ILE A 156 -2.50 -17.04 1.30
N VAL A 157 -3.05 -18.25 1.45
CA VAL A 157 -4.50 -18.46 1.66
C VAL A 157 -4.75 -18.67 3.14
N PHE A 158 -5.31 -17.67 3.83
CA PHE A 158 -5.92 -17.88 5.14
C PHE A 158 -7.39 -18.22 4.97
N LYS A 159 -7.92 -19.15 5.75
CA LYS A 159 -9.36 -19.43 5.80
C LYS A 159 -9.92 -18.79 7.08
N GLY A 160 -10.40 -17.56 6.97
CA GLY A 160 -10.94 -16.77 8.09
C GLY A 160 -11.17 -15.31 7.66
N THR A 161 -12.16 -14.64 8.24
CA THR A 161 -12.73 -13.37 7.75
C THR A 161 -11.86 -12.11 7.87
N GLN A 162 -10.59 -12.22 8.30
CA GLN A 162 -9.62 -11.13 8.28
C GLN A 162 -8.22 -11.71 8.01
N ILE A 163 -7.55 -11.22 6.96
CA ILE A 163 -6.10 -11.39 6.84
C ILE A 163 -5.50 -10.51 7.95
N PRO A 164 -4.76 -11.05 8.93
CA PRO A 164 -4.15 -10.20 9.94
C PRO A 164 -3.08 -9.35 9.26
N TYR A 165 -3.29 -8.04 9.24
CA TYR A 165 -2.27 -7.10 8.81
C TYR A 165 -1.12 -7.18 9.80
N PHE A 166 0.10 -6.98 9.32
CA PHE A 166 1.26 -7.05 10.18
C PHE A 166 1.18 -5.99 11.28
N SER A 167 1.41 -6.43 12.52
CA SER A 167 1.70 -5.50 13.60
C SER A 167 3.02 -4.78 13.32
N PHE A 168 3.23 -3.63 13.96
CA PHE A 168 4.49 -2.92 13.82
C PHE A 168 5.70 -3.80 14.17
N THR A 169 5.62 -4.60 15.23
CA THR A 169 6.68 -5.54 15.65
C THR A 169 6.97 -6.63 14.60
N GLN A 170 5.95 -7.10 13.89
CA GLN A 170 6.14 -8.05 12.79
C GLN A 170 6.84 -7.40 11.59
N VAL A 171 6.47 -6.17 11.23
CA VAL A 171 7.16 -5.41 10.18
C VAL A 171 8.60 -5.10 10.58
N GLU A 172 8.83 -4.69 11.83
CA GLU A 172 10.18 -4.44 12.36
C GLU A 172 11.06 -5.68 12.32
N SER A 173 10.54 -6.83 12.76
CA SER A 173 11.27 -8.10 12.71
C SER A 173 11.59 -8.52 11.27
N LEU A 174 10.62 -8.36 10.35
CA LEU A 174 10.81 -8.65 8.93
C LEU A 174 11.92 -7.80 8.32
N PHE A 175 11.94 -6.49 8.57
CA PHE A 175 12.97 -5.60 8.05
C PHE A 175 14.34 -5.82 8.72
N HIS A 176 14.37 -6.21 9.99
CA HIS A 176 15.59 -6.62 10.68
C HIS A 176 16.24 -7.85 10.00
N ASP A 177 15.46 -8.88 9.71
CA ASP A 177 15.97 -10.07 9.04
C ASP A 177 16.39 -9.77 7.59
N PHE A 178 15.60 -8.96 6.87
CA PHE A 178 15.95 -8.47 5.54
C PHE A 178 17.28 -7.70 5.51
N GLN A 179 17.52 -6.81 6.48
CA GLN A 179 18.78 -6.08 6.68
C GLN A 179 19.96 -7.03 6.91
N LYS A 180 19.77 -8.04 7.76
CA LYS A 180 20.80 -9.03 8.10
C LYS A 180 21.19 -9.88 6.90
N ASP A 181 20.20 -10.36 6.15
CA ASP A 181 20.39 -11.24 4.99
C ASP A 181 21.04 -10.52 3.81
N ASN A 182 20.76 -9.22 3.64
CA ASN A 182 21.29 -8.40 2.55
C ASN A 182 22.48 -7.51 2.96
N HIS A 183 22.94 -7.64 4.22
CA HIS A 183 24.11 -6.94 4.76
C HIS A 183 24.06 -5.41 4.61
N PHE A 184 22.92 -4.81 4.98
CA PHE A 184 22.73 -3.36 4.99
C PHE A 184 22.00 -2.90 6.27
N ALA A 185 22.07 -1.61 6.57
CA ALA A 185 21.33 -0.94 7.63
C ALA A 185 20.25 -0.05 7.02
N LEU A 186 19.04 -0.16 7.56
CA LEU A 186 17.91 0.70 7.24
C LEU A 186 17.67 1.65 8.43
N ASN A 187 17.43 2.92 8.17
CA ASN A 187 16.97 3.82 9.22
C ASN A 187 15.61 3.29 9.76
N PRO A 188 15.45 3.09 11.08
CA PRO A 188 14.21 2.55 11.66
C PRO A 188 12.97 3.41 11.40
N ASP A 189 13.13 4.72 11.17
CA ASP A 189 12.03 5.62 10.81
C ASP A 189 11.41 5.25 9.45
N ILE A 190 12.20 4.65 8.54
CA ILE A 190 11.69 4.14 7.25
C ILE A 190 10.74 2.96 7.49
N VAL A 191 11.12 2.03 8.37
CA VAL A 191 10.29 0.87 8.73
C VAL A 191 8.99 1.31 9.36
N LYS A 192 9.06 2.30 10.27
CA LYS A 192 7.90 2.92 10.89
C LYS A 192 6.98 3.57 9.87
N GLU A 193 7.54 4.36 8.95
CA GLU A 193 6.75 5.00 7.90
C GLU A 193 6.09 4.00 6.95
N ILE A 194 6.81 2.93 6.54
CA ILE A 194 6.23 1.85 5.74
C ILE A 194 5.05 1.21 6.45
N TRP A 195 5.18 0.90 7.75
CA TRP A 195 4.07 0.33 8.51
C TRP A 195 2.89 1.30 8.61
N ILE A 196 3.14 2.56 8.96
CA ILE A 196 2.10 3.60 9.07
C ILE A 196 1.36 3.77 7.74
N ASN A 197 2.09 3.93 6.64
CA ASN A 197 1.49 4.24 5.33
C ASN A 197 0.85 3.03 4.65
N SER A 198 1.26 1.80 5.01
CA SER A 198 0.65 0.55 4.51
C SER A 198 -0.45 0.01 5.41
N GLY A 199 -0.57 0.51 6.65
CA GLY A 199 -1.38 -0.11 7.70
C GLY A 199 -0.90 -1.51 8.11
N GLY A 200 0.30 -1.92 7.72
CA GLY A 200 0.80 -3.29 7.89
C GLY A 200 0.33 -4.28 6.82
N HIS A 201 -0.25 -3.81 5.72
CA HIS A 201 -0.69 -4.69 4.63
C HIS A 201 0.48 -5.50 4.05
N PRO A 202 0.48 -6.85 4.11
CA PRO A 202 1.64 -7.66 3.75
C PRO A 202 2.19 -7.42 2.34
N ALA A 203 1.32 -7.37 1.32
CA ALA A 203 1.79 -7.15 -0.06
C ALA A 203 2.47 -5.77 -0.24
N THR A 204 1.87 -4.70 0.28
CA THR A 204 2.43 -3.35 0.21
C THR A 204 3.74 -3.23 1.01
N VAL A 205 3.82 -3.82 2.20
CA VAL A 205 5.06 -3.90 3.01
C VAL A 205 6.17 -4.58 2.21
N CYS A 206 5.89 -5.74 1.61
CA CYS A 206 6.85 -6.47 0.78
C CYS A 206 7.26 -5.67 -0.47
N LEU A 207 6.34 -4.94 -1.10
CA LEU A 207 6.64 -4.08 -2.25
C LEU A 207 7.60 -2.96 -1.88
N CYS A 208 7.45 -2.35 -0.71
CA CYS A 208 8.42 -1.37 -0.20
C CYS A 208 9.80 -2.01 0.03
N GLY A 209 9.85 -3.24 0.58
CA GLY A 209 11.10 -4.00 0.73
C GLY A 209 11.79 -4.27 -0.62
N GLN A 210 11.03 -4.67 -1.63
CA GLN A 210 11.53 -4.84 -3.00
C GLN A 210 12.04 -3.53 -3.60
N PHE A 211 11.31 -2.44 -3.41
CA PHE A 211 11.75 -1.11 -3.85
C PHE A 211 13.07 -0.71 -3.20
N ILE A 212 13.24 -0.92 -1.89
CA ILE A 212 14.50 -0.67 -1.19
C ILE A 212 15.65 -1.48 -1.82
N HIS A 213 15.43 -2.78 -2.01
CA HIS A 213 16.44 -3.66 -2.61
C HIS A 213 16.83 -3.21 -4.03
N ASP A 214 15.84 -3.05 -4.91
CA ASP A 214 16.06 -2.90 -6.33
C ASP A 214 16.44 -1.47 -6.73
N LYS A 215 16.03 -0.46 -5.94
CA LYS A 215 16.25 0.96 -6.26
C LYS A 215 17.22 1.65 -5.32
N LEU A 216 17.12 1.43 -4.01
CA LEU A 216 17.94 2.18 -3.06
C LEU A 216 19.30 1.54 -2.82
N LEU A 217 19.38 0.21 -2.75
CA LEU A 217 20.66 -0.48 -2.59
C LEU A 217 21.47 -0.49 -3.90
N SER A 218 20.80 -0.58 -5.04
CA SER A 218 21.45 -0.59 -6.36
C SER A 218 22.05 0.77 -6.74
N SER A 219 21.43 1.88 -6.33
CA SER A 219 21.83 3.24 -6.69
C SER A 219 22.97 3.80 -5.82
N ASN A 220 23.06 3.39 -4.55
CA ASN A 220 23.94 4.06 -3.58
C ASN A 220 25.26 3.33 -3.30
N GLY A 221 25.48 2.14 -3.87
CA GLY A 221 26.68 1.31 -3.63
C GLY A 221 26.97 1.03 -2.14
N GLY A 222 25.99 1.29 -1.28
CA GLY A 222 26.19 1.61 0.13
C GLY A 222 25.38 0.70 1.03
N GLN A 223 25.97 0.34 2.16
CA GLN A 223 25.35 -0.51 3.16
C GLN A 223 24.30 0.24 4.00
N ASN A 224 24.06 1.55 3.84
CA ASN A 224 23.17 2.30 4.73
C ASN A 224 22.13 3.10 3.93
N VAL A 225 20.84 2.84 4.18
CA VAL A 225 19.71 3.58 3.60
C VAL A 225 19.20 4.60 4.63
N THR A 226 19.43 5.88 4.36
CA THR A 226 19.00 6.99 5.21
C THR A 226 17.56 7.41 4.92
N PHE A 227 16.91 8.08 5.89
CA PHE A 227 15.54 8.56 5.71
C PHE A 227 15.40 9.58 4.56
N ALA A 228 16.38 10.49 4.42
CA ALA A 228 16.42 11.43 3.29
C ALA A 228 16.52 10.70 1.95
N HIS A 229 17.33 9.64 1.86
CA HIS A 229 17.46 8.83 0.64
C HIS A 229 16.15 8.10 0.30
N TRP A 230 15.45 7.56 1.31
CA TRP A 230 14.12 6.98 1.13
C TRP A 230 13.13 8.03 0.58
N GLN A 231 12.98 9.15 1.26
CA GLN A 231 12.04 10.21 0.90
C GLN A 231 12.31 10.78 -0.50
N GLN A 232 13.56 11.06 -0.86
CA GLN A 232 13.91 11.58 -2.19
C GLN A 232 13.60 10.62 -3.34
N ASN A 233 13.48 9.31 -3.08
CA ASN A 233 13.15 8.33 -4.12
C ASN A 233 11.67 7.94 -4.11
N THR A 234 10.98 8.01 -2.97
CA THR A 234 9.56 7.62 -2.89
C THR A 234 8.67 8.58 -3.67
N VAL A 235 8.93 9.88 -3.57
CA VAL A 235 8.23 10.95 -4.30
C VAL A 235 8.08 10.62 -5.78
N HIS A 236 9.13 10.12 -6.42
CA HIS A 236 9.19 9.99 -7.88
C HIS A 236 8.93 8.57 -8.39
N GLU A 237 9.40 7.56 -7.65
CA GLU A 237 9.44 6.21 -8.19
C GLU A 237 8.48 5.23 -7.51
N LEU A 238 8.01 5.50 -6.30
CA LEU A 238 7.28 4.49 -5.53
C LEU A 238 5.92 4.16 -6.16
N TYR A 239 5.15 5.16 -6.59
CA TYR A 239 3.86 4.90 -7.23
C TYR A 239 3.99 4.35 -8.65
N GLU A 240 5.06 4.71 -9.36
CA GLU A 240 5.42 4.03 -10.61
C GLU A 240 5.79 2.57 -10.37
N TRP A 241 6.52 2.29 -9.28
CA TRP A 241 6.85 0.94 -8.86
C TRP A 241 5.61 0.12 -8.51
N PHE A 242 4.70 0.69 -7.72
CA PHE A 242 3.40 0.07 -7.42
C PHE A 242 2.61 -0.17 -8.69
N GLY A 243 2.51 0.80 -9.60
CA GLY A 243 1.78 0.67 -10.86
C GLY A 243 2.29 -0.45 -11.78
N ARG A 244 3.56 -0.86 -11.65
CA ARG A 244 4.13 -2.01 -12.38
C ARG A 244 3.79 -3.35 -11.74
N HIS A 245 3.51 -3.37 -10.43
CA HIS A 245 3.13 -4.60 -9.76
C HIS A 245 1.77 -5.10 -10.31
N PRO A 246 1.64 -6.39 -10.69
CA PRO A 246 0.44 -6.90 -11.35
C PRO A 246 -0.86 -6.61 -10.62
N ALA A 247 -0.80 -6.54 -9.29
CA ALA A 247 -1.98 -6.39 -8.46
C ALA A 247 -2.50 -4.94 -8.40
N TYR A 248 -1.61 -3.97 -8.23
CA TYR A 248 -1.94 -2.54 -8.35
C TYR A 248 -2.35 -2.19 -9.79
N LYS A 249 -1.68 -2.79 -10.78
CA LYS A 249 -2.04 -2.65 -12.19
C LYS A 249 -3.48 -3.13 -12.45
N LYS A 250 -3.86 -4.30 -11.92
CA LYS A 250 -5.22 -4.84 -12.06
C LYS A 250 -6.26 -3.99 -11.34
N MET A 251 -5.98 -3.56 -10.11
CA MET A 251 -6.85 -2.63 -9.36
C MET A 251 -7.07 -1.35 -10.18
N LEU A 252 -5.99 -0.72 -10.67
CA LEU A 252 -6.08 0.49 -11.49
C LEU A 252 -6.91 0.25 -12.76
N GLN A 253 -6.69 -0.86 -13.47
CA GLN A 253 -7.46 -1.21 -14.67
C GLN A 253 -8.95 -1.45 -14.37
N SER A 254 -9.28 -2.10 -13.26
CA SER A 254 -10.67 -2.32 -12.83
C SER A 254 -11.37 -1.00 -12.53
N LEU A 255 -10.69 -0.09 -11.83
CA LEU A 255 -11.20 1.25 -11.52
C LEU A 255 -11.25 2.18 -12.73
N GLN A 256 -10.46 1.91 -13.77
CA GLN A 256 -10.50 2.62 -15.05
C GLN A 256 -11.64 2.16 -15.96
N ASP A 257 -12.28 1.03 -15.66
CA ASP A 257 -13.41 0.54 -16.45
C ASP A 257 -14.59 1.53 -16.39
N PRO A 258 -15.26 1.83 -17.52
CA PRO A 258 -16.41 2.72 -17.53
C PRO A 258 -17.54 2.30 -16.58
N GLY A 259 -17.70 1.00 -16.32
CA GLY A 259 -18.67 0.46 -15.36
C GLY A 259 -18.33 0.77 -13.90
N ALA A 260 -17.07 1.10 -13.59
CA ALA A 260 -16.63 1.49 -12.25
C ALA A 260 -16.84 2.98 -11.95
N HIS A 261 -17.30 3.78 -12.91
CA HIS A 261 -17.40 5.26 -12.77
C HIS A 261 -18.14 5.70 -11.51
N ASP A 262 -19.30 5.11 -11.21
CA ASP A 262 -20.08 5.44 -10.02
C ASP A 262 -19.32 5.12 -8.72
N ALA A 263 -18.54 4.04 -8.70
CA ALA A 263 -17.74 3.65 -7.55
C ALA A 263 -16.54 4.58 -7.36
N VAL A 264 -15.87 4.96 -8.44
CA VAL A 264 -14.77 5.93 -8.39
C VAL A 264 -15.28 7.33 -8.04
N ALA A 265 -16.48 7.70 -8.47
CA ALA A 265 -17.14 8.92 -8.03
C ALA A 265 -17.43 8.88 -6.52
N LEU A 266 -17.94 7.77 -5.98
CA LEU A 266 -18.12 7.61 -4.53
C LEU A 266 -16.80 7.76 -3.76
N LEU A 267 -15.75 7.08 -4.24
CA LEU A 267 -14.38 7.16 -3.72
C LEU A 267 -13.90 8.62 -3.67
N HIS A 268 -14.05 9.33 -4.79
CA HIS A 268 -13.62 10.72 -4.94
C HIS A 268 -14.37 11.69 -4.01
N HIS A 269 -15.68 11.53 -3.87
CA HIS A 269 -16.47 12.45 -3.05
C HIS A 269 -16.26 12.28 -1.55
N TYR A 270 -16.02 11.06 -1.08
CA TYR A 270 -16.07 10.76 0.35
C TYR A 270 -14.71 10.36 0.94
N PHE A 271 -13.96 9.50 0.26
CA PHE A 271 -12.87 8.76 0.87
C PHE A 271 -11.48 9.34 0.60
N LEU A 272 -11.26 9.95 -0.56
CA LEU A 272 -9.91 10.41 -0.92
C LEU A 272 -9.44 11.59 -0.06
N GLY A 273 -8.18 11.51 0.36
CA GLY A 273 -7.57 12.48 1.28
C GLY A 273 -8.01 12.33 2.73
N TYR A 274 -8.79 11.29 3.08
CA TYR A 274 -9.20 11.01 4.46
C TYR A 274 -9.02 9.52 4.80
N LEU A 275 -8.14 9.25 5.76
CA LEU A 275 -7.83 7.88 6.18
C LEU A 275 -8.74 7.34 7.28
N GLY A 276 -9.73 8.11 7.75
CA GLY A 276 -10.64 7.68 8.81
C GLY A 276 -11.88 6.90 8.30
N PRO A 277 -12.72 6.39 9.22
CA PRO A 277 -13.93 5.66 8.87
C PRO A 277 -15.02 6.58 8.30
N ILE A 278 -15.76 6.07 7.31
CA ILE A 278 -16.89 6.75 6.67
C ILE A 278 -18.09 5.81 6.61
N SER A 279 -19.24 6.29 7.10
CA SER A 279 -20.51 5.58 7.00
C SER A 279 -21.22 5.93 5.68
N VAL A 280 -21.49 4.92 4.85
CA VAL A 280 -22.31 5.03 3.64
C VAL A 280 -23.77 4.67 3.95
N GLY A 281 -24.71 5.43 3.39
CA GLY A 281 -26.11 5.40 3.84
C GLY A 281 -27.00 4.49 3.00
N SER A 282 -26.90 4.59 1.68
CA SER A 282 -27.82 3.89 0.77
C SER A 282 -27.31 2.51 0.37
N GLU A 283 -28.22 1.60 0.00
CA GLU A 283 -27.84 0.28 -0.50
C GLU A 283 -27.01 0.36 -1.80
N LYS A 284 -27.29 1.36 -2.64
CA LYS A 284 -26.47 1.64 -3.83
C LYS A 284 -25.03 1.99 -3.43
N GLU A 285 -24.85 2.93 -2.49
CA GLU A 285 -23.50 3.30 -2.01
C GLU A 285 -22.77 2.14 -1.35
N LYS A 286 -23.48 1.27 -0.62
CA LYS A 286 -22.89 0.05 -0.05
C LYS A 286 -22.37 -0.89 -1.13
N ASN A 287 -23.15 -1.16 -2.18
CA ASN A 287 -22.71 -2.01 -3.29
C ASN A 287 -21.46 -1.43 -3.99
N LEU A 288 -21.41 -0.10 -4.16
CA LEU A 288 -20.25 0.58 -4.71
C LEU A 288 -19.03 0.50 -3.76
N ALA A 289 -19.23 0.66 -2.45
CA ALA A 289 -18.16 0.54 -1.45
C ALA A 289 -17.68 -0.92 -1.28
N ASP A 290 -18.56 -1.90 -1.40
CA ASP A 290 -18.22 -3.33 -1.39
C ASP A 290 -17.43 -3.70 -2.66
N PHE A 291 -17.75 -3.11 -3.83
CA PHE A 291 -16.91 -3.21 -5.03
C PHE A 291 -15.50 -2.65 -4.77
N LEU A 292 -15.38 -1.43 -4.23
CA LEU A 292 -14.08 -0.84 -3.87
C LEU A 292 -13.32 -1.69 -2.83
N THR A 293 -14.03 -2.34 -1.93
CA THR A 293 -13.45 -3.27 -0.95
C THR A 293 -12.89 -4.53 -1.63
N ALA A 294 -13.61 -5.08 -2.61
CA ALA A 294 -13.17 -6.24 -3.38
C ALA A 294 -11.93 -5.94 -4.24
N GLU A 295 -11.79 -4.70 -4.71
CA GLU A 295 -10.60 -4.22 -5.44
C GLU A 295 -9.41 -3.92 -4.50
N GLY A 296 -9.59 -4.02 -3.18
CA GLY A 296 -8.55 -3.72 -2.19
C GLY A 296 -8.35 -2.23 -1.92
N VAL A 297 -9.26 -1.37 -2.38
CA VAL A 297 -9.22 0.08 -2.15
C VAL A 297 -9.68 0.43 -0.75
N LEU A 298 -10.81 -0.16 -0.32
CA LEU A 298 -11.41 0.07 0.99
C LEU A 298 -11.33 -1.18 1.88
N HIS A 299 -11.49 -0.97 3.18
CA HIS A 299 -11.81 -2.03 4.14
C HIS A 299 -13.11 -1.70 4.85
N ARG A 300 -13.93 -2.74 5.03
CA ARG A 300 -15.15 -2.67 5.80
C ARG A 300 -14.83 -2.96 7.26
N LEU A 301 -15.08 -1.99 8.13
CA LEU A 301 -14.77 -2.08 9.56
C LEU A 301 -15.80 -2.89 10.32
N ASP A 302 -17.08 -2.69 9.98
CA ASP A 302 -18.19 -3.39 10.60
C ASP A 302 -19.22 -3.79 9.53
N ARG A 303 -19.56 -5.09 9.50
CA ARG A 303 -20.59 -5.62 8.61
C ARG A 303 -21.97 -4.99 8.90
N LEU A 304 -22.23 -4.59 10.14
CA LEU A 304 -23.51 -4.04 10.59
C LEU A 304 -23.64 -2.53 10.37
N ARG A 305 -22.55 -1.76 10.50
CA ARG A 305 -22.61 -0.28 10.49
C ARG A 305 -22.39 0.36 9.12
N SER A 306 -22.12 -0.42 8.07
CA SER A 306 -21.81 0.11 6.73
C SER A 306 -20.71 1.18 6.77
N GLU A 307 -19.71 0.94 7.63
CA GLU A 307 -18.55 1.79 7.82
C GLU A 307 -17.37 1.22 7.06
N TYR A 308 -16.77 2.08 6.23
CA TYR A 308 -15.65 1.74 5.36
C TYR A 308 -14.51 2.72 5.60
N GLN A 309 -13.30 2.30 5.32
CA GLN A 309 -12.09 3.11 5.47
C GLN A 309 -11.17 2.87 4.28
N MET A 310 -10.36 3.87 3.92
CA MET A 310 -9.28 3.67 2.97
C MET A 310 -8.34 2.55 3.46
N SER A 311 -7.90 1.69 2.54
CA SER A 311 -7.07 0.54 2.89
C SER A 311 -5.72 0.94 3.47
N SER A 312 -5.11 1.99 2.91
CA SER A 312 -3.82 2.50 3.34
C SER A 312 -3.55 3.89 2.74
N ALA A 313 -2.63 4.63 3.33
CA ALA A 313 -2.16 5.91 2.79
C ALA A 313 -1.49 5.73 1.41
N PHE A 314 -0.81 4.61 1.21
CA PHE A 314 -0.22 4.26 -0.09
C PHE A 314 -1.26 4.09 -1.20
N VAL A 315 -2.39 3.44 -0.90
CA VAL A 315 -3.48 3.30 -1.89
C VAL A 315 -4.15 4.65 -2.15
N ASP A 316 -4.39 5.47 -1.13
CA ASP A 316 -4.93 6.83 -1.31
C ASP A 316 -4.06 7.67 -2.25
N GLY A 317 -2.76 7.82 -1.93
CA GLY A 317 -1.84 8.63 -2.73
C GLY A 317 -1.66 8.07 -4.14
N PHE A 318 -1.60 6.74 -4.29
CA PHE A 318 -1.54 6.10 -5.61
C PHE A 318 -2.76 6.44 -6.47
N LEU A 319 -3.98 6.34 -5.93
CA LEU A 319 -5.20 6.62 -6.68
C LEU A 319 -5.38 8.12 -6.98
N ARG A 320 -5.03 9.00 -6.04
CA ARG A 320 -5.04 10.46 -6.25
C ARG A 320 -4.04 10.88 -7.33
N THR A 321 -2.93 10.17 -7.46
CA THR A 321 -1.90 10.42 -8.47
C THR A 321 -2.25 9.81 -9.84
N LYS A 322 -2.66 8.53 -9.88
CA LYS A 322 -2.75 7.74 -11.13
C LYS A 322 -4.17 7.55 -11.68
N LEU A 323 -5.21 7.64 -10.84
CA LEU A 323 -6.59 7.37 -11.23
C LEU A 323 -7.40 8.66 -11.42
N ILE A 324 -7.43 9.52 -10.41
CA ILE A 324 -8.36 10.67 -10.37
C ILE A 324 -8.15 11.68 -11.50
N PRO A 325 -6.91 12.09 -11.84
CA PRO A 325 -6.70 13.01 -12.97
C PRO A 325 -7.12 12.42 -14.31
N VAL A 326 -7.11 11.09 -14.45
CA VAL A 326 -7.51 10.38 -15.69
C VAL A 326 -9.03 10.22 -15.77
N GLN A 327 -9.69 9.86 -14.68
CA GLN A 327 -11.14 9.65 -14.64
C GLN A 327 -11.93 10.97 -14.55
N PHE A 328 -11.35 11.99 -13.93
CA PHE A 328 -11.97 13.30 -13.73
C PHE A 328 -11.04 14.45 -14.14
N PRO A 329 -10.61 14.50 -15.41
CA PRO A 329 -9.65 15.50 -15.88
C PRO A 329 -10.21 16.91 -15.70
N ALA A 330 -9.36 17.82 -15.22
CA ALA A 330 -9.68 19.24 -15.21
C ALA A 330 -9.45 19.85 -16.60
N PRO A 331 -10.36 20.71 -17.09
CA PRO A 331 -10.11 21.47 -18.31
C PRO A 331 -8.84 22.33 -18.18
N HIS A 332 -8.09 22.49 -19.26
CA HIS A 332 -6.93 23.38 -19.28
C HIS A 332 -7.36 24.86 -19.25
N PRO A 333 -6.61 25.73 -18.56
CA PRO A 333 -6.82 27.17 -18.61
C PRO A 333 -6.45 27.73 -19.99
N LEU A 334 -7.00 28.90 -20.32
CA LEU A 334 -6.72 29.59 -21.58
C LEU A 334 -5.24 29.99 -21.72
N ALA A 335 -4.64 30.46 -20.63
CA ALA A 335 -3.20 30.72 -20.56
C ALA A 335 -2.50 29.45 -20.08
N SER A 336 -1.37 29.11 -20.71
CA SER A 336 -0.59 27.95 -20.29
C SER A 336 -0.17 28.08 -18.81
N PRO A 337 -0.37 27.03 -17.99
CA PRO A 337 0.10 27.00 -16.60
C PRO A 337 1.63 26.92 -16.51
N VAL A 338 2.29 26.52 -17.61
CA VAL A 338 3.76 26.51 -17.74
C VAL A 338 4.18 27.68 -18.63
N VAL A 339 5.04 28.54 -18.09
CA VAL A 339 5.59 29.73 -18.76
C VAL A 339 7.12 29.59 -18.80
N ASN A 340 7.72 29.70 -19.99
CA ASN A 340 9.17 29.52 -20.18
C ASN A 340 9.70 28.20 -19.57
N ASN A 341 8.95 27.12 -19.72
CA ASN A 341 9.25 25.80 -19.15
C ASN A 341 9.26 25.77 -17.61
N ASP A 342 8.62 26.72 -16.94
CA ASP A 342 8.54 26.79 -15.48
C ASP A 342 7.11 27.10 -15.00
N VAL A 343 6.83 26.87 -13.73
CA VAL A 343 5.54 27.19 -13.11
C VAL A 343 5.68 28.37 -12.16
N ILE A 344 4.76 29.32 -12.27
CA ILE A 344 4.64 30.41 -11.30
C ILE A 344 3.58 29.98 -10.28
N VAL A 345 4.03 29.47 -9.12
CA VAL A 345 3.17 28.78 -8.15
C VAL A 345 1.96 29.62 -7.74
N VAL A 346 2.18 30.89 -7.39
CA VAL A 346 1.08 31.80 -7.00
C VAL A 346 0.01 31.95 -8.08
N ASP A 347 0.40 31.96 -9.35
CA ASP A 347 -0.52 32.14 -10.49
C ASP A 347 -1.29 30.86 -10.81
N ILE A 348 -0.62 29.69 -10.75
CA ILE A 348 -1.29 28.41 -10.96
C ILE A 348 -2.27 28.12 -9.82
N LEU A 349 -1.93 28.46 -8.57
CA LEU A 349 -2.82 28.28 -7.42
C LEU A 349 -4.04 29.19 -7.54
N ARG A 350 -3.85 30.47 -7.88
CA ARG A 350 -4.95 31.41 -8.15
C ARG A 350 -5.88 30.88 -9.26
N THR A 351 -5.30 30.36 -10.34
CA THR A 351 -6.06 29.88 -11.49
C THR A 351 -6.78 28.56 -11.19
N ALA A 352 -6.17 27.65 -10.43
CA ALA A 352 -6.70 26.32 -10.11
C ALA A 352 -8.07 26.36 -9.43
N LEU A 353 -8.32 27.36 -8.56
CA LEU A 353 -9.59 27.49 -7.85
C LEU A 353 -10.80 27.59 -8.78
N ARG A 354 -10.62 28.14 -10.00
CA ARG A 354 -11.68 28.25 -11.00
C ARG A 354 -12.14 26.89 -11.54
N PHE A 355 -11.31 25.86 -11.39
CA PHE A 355 -11.51 24.50 -11.92
C PHE A 355 -11.81 23.48 -10.83
N PHE A 356 -11.99 23.93 -9.58
CA PHE A 356 -12.51 23.10 -8.50
C PHE A 356 -13.95 22.70 -8.80
N ASN A 357 -14.28 21.44 -8.56
CA ASN A 357 -15.63 20.92 -8.71
C ASN A 357 -16.49 21.41 -7.55
N ARG A 358 -17.22 22.52 -7.77
CA ARG A 358 -18.07 23.15 -6.74
C ARG A 358 -19.18 22.22 -6.25
N ASN A 359 -19.69 21.32 -7.10
CA ASN A 359 -20.68 20.33 -6.69
C ASN A 359 -20.07 19.32 -5.71
N LEU A 360 -18.83 18.89 -5.97
CA LEU A 360 -18.09 18.03 -5.05
C LEU A 360 -17.85 18.73 -3.70
N LEU A 361 -17.40 20.00 -3.71
CA LEU A 361 -17.21 20.76 -2.47
C LEU A 361 -18.50 20.87 -1.64
N GLN A 362 -19.65 21.07 -2.30
CA GLN A 362 -20.95 21.14 -1.62
C GLN A 362 -21.39 19.79 -1.06
N VAL A 363 -21.21 18.69 -1.81
CA VAL A 363 -21.57 17.34 -1.36
C VAL A 363 -20.66 16.88 -0.22
N ALA A 364 -19.36 17.16 -0.32
CA ALA A 364 -18.36 16.81 0.68
C ALA A 364 -18.63 17.48 2.03
N CYS A 365 -19.26 18.67 2.07
CA CYS A 365 -19.63 19.35 3.33
C CYS A 365 -20.51 18.48 4.25
N CYS A 366 -21.23 17.50 3.71
CA CYS A 366 -22.10 16.60 4.48
C CYS A 366 -21.37 15.39 5.09
N LYS A 367 -20.19 15.02 4.55
CA LYS A 367 -19.54 13.72 4.83
C LYS A 367 -18.05 13.84 5.17
N SER A 368 -17.34 14.76 4.53
CA SER A 368 -15.90 15.00 4.70
C SER A 368 -15.70 16.38 5.34
N CYS A 369 -16.24 16.53 6.56
CA CYS A 369 -16.21 17.77 7.32
C CYS A 369 -15.60 17.56 8.71
N LYS A 370 -14.95 18.60 9.23
CA LYS A 370 -14.52 18.70 10.63
C LYS A 370 -15.28 19.82 11.35
N ILE A 371 -15.32 19.73 12.67
CA ILE A 371 -15.87 20.77 13.54
C ILE A 371 -14.71 21.68 13.97
N VAL A 372 -14.90 22.99 13.89
CA VAL A 372 -13.87 23.97 14.26
C VAL A 372 -14.37 24.94 15.32
N ASP A 373 -13.44 25.41 16.16
CA ASP A 373 -13.73 26.37 17.24
C ASP A 373 -13.45 27.84 16.84
N VAL A 374 -13.04 28.09 15.59
CA VAL A 374 -12.94 29.45 15.04
C VAL A 374 -14.32 29.95 14.57
N PRO A 375 -14.57 31.27 14.56
CA PRO A 375 -15.85 31.81 14.08
C PRO A 375 -16.03 31.54 12.59
N VAL A 376 -17.15 30.94 12.23
CA VAL A 376 -17.61 30.74 10.85
C VAL A 376 -19.08 31.12 10.80
N CYS A 377 -19.46 32.04 9.91
CA CYS A 377 -20.83 32.56 9.84
C CYS A 377 -21.38 33.04 11.21
N GLY A 378 -20.52 33.64 12.04
CA GLY A 378 -20.81 34.18 13.37
C GLY A 378 -20.81 33.16 14.51
N HIS A 379 -20.52 31.89 14.25
CA HIS A 379 -20.66 30.80 15.24
C HIS A 379 -19.39 29.97 15.37
N ARG A 380 -19.19 29.39 16.58
CA ARG A 380 -18.15 28.40 16.86
C ARG A 380 -18.77 27.00 16.87
N GLY A 381 -17.96 25.97 16.61
CA GLY A 381 -18.44 24.60 16.51
C GLY A 381 -19.09 24.29 15.16
N GLU A 382 -18.83 25.12 14.14
CA GLU A 382 -19.37 24.95 12.80
C GLU A 382 -18.66 23.84 12.04
N ARG A 383 -19.39 23.25 11.09
CA ARG A 383 -18.83 22.26 10.15
C ARG A 383 -18.17 22.96 8.97
N VAL A 384 -16.93 22.59 8.72
CA VAL A 384 -16.13 23.05 7.58
C VAL A 384 -15.58 21.84 6.84
N LEU A 385 -15.25 22.01 5.56
CA LEU A 385 -14.61 20.97 4.78
C LEU A 385 -13.28 20.55 5.41
N ASP A 386 -13.00 19.25 5.32
CA ASP A 386 -11.70 18.71 5.70
C ASP A 386 -10.62 19.11 4.67
N GLN A 387 -9.36 19.08 5.10
CA GLN A 387 -8.19 19.37 4.26
C GLN A 387 -8.12 18.46 3.04
N GLY A 388 -8.43 17.16 3.22
CA GLY A 388 -8.31 16.16 2.16
C GLY A 388 -9.14 16.48 0.90
N VAL A 389 -10.25 17.21 1.07
CA VAL A 389 -11.13 17.62 -0.04
C VAL A 389 -10.44 18.65 -0.93
N TYR A 390 -9.90 19.72 -0.34
CA TYR A 390 -9.19 20.77 -1.08
C TYR A 390 -7.93 20.24 -1.74
N GLU A 391 -7.21 19.38 -1.03
CA GLU A 391 -5.97 18.81 -1.51
C GLU A 391 -6.21 17.83 -2.67
N THR A 392 -7.25 17.01 -2.60
CA THR A 392 -7.62 16.11 -3.71
C THR A 392 -8.02 16.90 -4.95
N GLU A 393 -8.82 17.95 -4.80
CA GLU A 393 -9.21 18.80 -5.92
C GLU A 393 -8.03 19.59 -6.50
N LEU A 394 -7.15 20.13 -5.66
CA LEU A 394 -5.96 20.82 -6.11
C LEU A 394 -5.02 19.88 -6.87
N ALA A 395 -4.75 18.69 -6.32
CA ALA A 395 -3.93 17.67 -6.97
C ALA A 395 -4.52 17.28 -8.33
N ARG A 396 -5.83 16.98 -8.39
CA ARG A 396 -6.53 16.64 -9.64
C ARG A 396 -6.35 17.70 -10.72
N VAL A 397 -6.53 18.97 -10.37
CA VAL A 397 -6.38 20.09 -11.30
C VAL A 397 -4.93 20.21 -11.79
N LEU A 398 -3.97 20.22 -10.86
CA LEU A 398 -2.56 20.37 -11.20
C LEU A 398 -2.03 19.18 -12.02
N SER A 399 -2.38 17.94 -11.65
CA SER A 399 -2.01 16.75 -12.42
C SER A 399 -2.59 16.76 -13.83
N SER A 400 -3.83 17.25 -14.02
CA SER A 400 -4.42 17.38 -15.35
C SER A 400 -3.64 18.37 -16.22
N TRP A 401 -3.19 19.47 -15.62
CA TRP A 401 -2.52 20.56 -16.31
C TRP A 401 -1.05 20.29 -16.61
N LEU A 402 -0.32 19.82 -15.60
CA LEU A 402 1.12 19.64 -15.63
C LEU A 402 1.51 18.24 -16.12
N GLY A 403 0.71 17.22 -15.82
CA GLY A 403 0.93 15.86 -16.31
C GLY A 403 0.75 15.69 -17.81
N SER A 404 0.16 16.68 -18.49
CA SER A 404 0.12 16.77 -19.96
C SER A 404 1.41 17.33 -20.56
N SER A 405 2.31 17.88 -19.73
CA SER A 405 3.62 18.37 -20.17
C SER A 405 4.68 17.31 -19.93
N ASP A 406 5.58 17.11 -20.89
CA ASP A 406 6.73 16.20 -20.71
C ASP A 406 7.75 16.73 -19.66
N ALA A 407 7.51 17.93 -19.12
CA ALA A 407 8.44 18.63 -18.25
C ALA A 407 8.11 18.49 -16.75
N TRP A 408 6.85 18.24 -16.37
CA TRP A 408 6.42 18.26 -14.97
C TRP A 408 5.65 17.01 -14.56
N SER A 409 5.91 16.52 -13.34
CA SER A 409 5.07 15.53 -12.65
C SER A 409 4.37 16.15 -11.44
N VAL A 410 3.26 15.54 -11.06
CA VAL A 410 2.48 15.89 -9.86
C VAL A 410 2.15 14.60 -9.13
N ASP A 411 2.67 14.48 -7.93
CA ASP A 411 2.52 13.30 -7.08
C ASP A 411 1.91 13.70 -5.73
N VAL A 412 1.10 12.81 -5.13
CA VAL A 412 0.48 13.03 -3.81
C VAL A 412 1.03 12.02 -2.82
N GLU A 413 1.92 12.45 -1.93
CA GLU A 413 2.63 11.56 -1.01
C GLU A 413 2.23 11.79 0.44
N TRP A 414 2.00 10.70 1.16
CA TRP A 414 1.78 10.70 2.60
C TRP A 414 3.08 10.51 3.36
N HIS A 415 3.35 11.38 4.33
CA HIS A 415 4.51 11.30 5.20
C HIS A 415 4.08 11.30 6.67
N SER A 416 4.89 10.66 7.53
CA SER A 416 4.55 10.48 8.96
C SER A 416 5.56 11.07 9.95
N TYR A 417 6.61 11.72 9.44
CA TYR A 417 7.81 12.03 10.22
C TYR A 417 7.66 13.19 11.22
N PHE A 418 6.80 14.17 10.95
CA PHE A 418 6.74 15.46 11.67
C PHE A 418 5.42 15.69 12.41
N ASP A 419 4.91 14.68 13.11
CA ASP A 419 3.63 14.66 13.87
C ASP A 419 2.38 14.35 13.05
N GLY A 420 1.98 13.08 13.07
CA GLY A 420 0.80 12.59 12.35
C GLY A 420 1.10 12.24 10.89
N ILE A 421 0.10 11.71 10.21
CA ILE A 421 0.18 11.35 8.79
C ILE A 421 -0.43 12.48 7.99
N HIS A 422 0.36 13.10 7.12
CA HIS A 422 -0.09 14.21 6.29
C HIS A 422 0.26 13.94 4.84
N PRO A 423 -0.65 14.24 3.91
CA PRO A 423 -0.33 14.24 2.50
C PRO A 423 0.25 15.59 2.07
N ASN A 424 1.13 15.56 1.07
CA ASN A 424 1.63 16.72 0.35
C ASN A 424 1.45 16.51 -1.14
N ILE A 425 1.22 17.60 -1.88
CA ILE A 425 1.29 17.60 -3.34
C ILE A 425 2.71 18.01 -3.72
N ILE A 426 3.38 17.22 -4.54
CA ILE A 426 4.77 17.44 -4.93
C ILE A 426 4.83 17.65 -6.43
N LEU A 427 5.32 18.82 -6.85
CA LEU A 427 5.55 19.15 -8.25
C LEU A 427 7.03 18.98 -8.55
N THR A 428 7.33 18.18 -9.57
CA THR A 428 8.72 17.89 -9.95
C THR A 428 8.95 18.28 -11.39
N LYS A 429 10.05 18.98 -11.68
CA LYS A 429 10.46 19.33 -13.02
C LYS A 429 11.61 18.45 -13.51
N GLY A 430 11.45 17.87 -14.70
CA GLY A 430 12.51 17.22 -15.45
C GLY A 430 12.90 15.82 -14.98
N THR A 431 13.62 15.12 -15.85
CA THR A 431 14.32 13.86 -15.57
C THR A 431 15.73 13.92 -16.19
N PRO A 432 16.81 14.13 -15.41
CA PRO A 432 16.88 14.21 -13.94
C PRO A 432 16.16 15.42 -13.36
N ILE A 433 15.86 15.36 -12.07
CA ILE A 433 15.10 16.38 -11.35
C ILE A 433 15.87 17.70 -11.32
N GLU A 434 15.25 18.75 -11.86
CA GLU A 434 15.78 20.11 -11.90
C GLU A 434 15.20 21.00 -10.80
N ARG A 435 13.95 20.74 -10.40
CA ARG A 435 13.22 21.54 -9.43
C ARG A 435 12.15 20.70 -8.73
N THR A 436 12.00 20.89 -7.42
CA THR A 436 10.96 20.27 -6.60
C THR A 436 10.23 21.33 -5.78
N ILE A 437 8.90 21.31 -5.85
CA ILE A 437 8.00 22.22 -5.15
C ILE A 437 7.04 21.40 -4.30
N ILE A 438 6.90 21.75 -3.02
CA ILE A 438 5.98 21.08 -2.11
C ILE A 438 4.78 22.01 -1.86
N LEU A 439 3.57 21.49 -1.98
CA LEU A 439 2.35 22.17 -1.55
C LEU A 439 1.74 21.38 -0.40
N GLU A 440 1.71 22.00 0.78
CA GLU A 440 0.99 21.51 1.94
C GLU A 440 -0.34 22.26 2.01
N VAL A 441 -1.46 21.55 1.93
CA VAL A 441 -2.79 22.17 1.96
C VAL A 441 -3.27 22.25 3.40
N ALA A 442 -4.02 23.29 3.74
CA ALA A 442 -4.67 23.43 5.04
C ALA A 442 -6.14 23.78 4.85
N ALA A 443 -7.00 23.24 5.70
CA ALA A 443 -8.38 23.69 5.83
C ALA A 443 -8.56 24.46 7.14
N THR A 444 -9.50 25.40 7.15
CA THR A 444 -9.96 26.20 8.32
C THR A 444 -9.52 25.60 9.67
N SER A 445 -8.64 26.31 10.36
CA SER A 445 -8.16 25.97 11.69
C SER A 445 -7.70 27.23 12.42
N ASP A 446 -7.46 27.11 13.72
CA ASP A 446 -6.90 28.20 14.49
C ASP A 446 -5.47 28.57 14.05
N ALA A 447 -5.03 29.77 14.44
CA ALA A 447 -3.75 30.32 14.04
C ALA A 447 -2.54 29.48 14.51
N ALA A 448 -2.62 28.81 15.66
CA ALA A 448 -1.52 27.98 16.15
C ALA A 448 -1.37 26.71 15.31
N SER A 449 -2.49 26.10 14.91
CA SER A 449 -2.50 24.98 13.96
C SER A 449 -1.88 25.37 12.62
N ILE A 450 -2.23 26.55 12.08
CA ILE A 450 -1.63 27.05 10.83
C ILE A 450 -0.13 27.30 10.99
N GLN A 451 0.31 27.92 12.08
CA GLN A 451 1.74 28.15 12.33
C GLN A 451 2.53 26.84 12.47
N SER A 452 1.93 25.81 13.09
CA SER A 452 2.51 24.48 13.19
C SER A 452 2.71 23.85 11.80
N GLN A 453 1.72 23.98 10.91
CA GLN A 453 1.82 23.51 9.53
C GLN A 453 2.89 24.26 8.72
N ILE A 454 3.00 25.59 8.87
CA ILE A 454 4.12 26.35 8.26
C ILE A 454 5.47 25.78 8.70
N SER A 455 5.61 25.56 10.01
CA SER A 455 6.84 25.03 10.62
C SER A 455 7.14 23.58 10.18
N ARG A 456 6.11 22.81 9.84
CA ARG A 456 6.23 21.43 9.36
C ARG A 456 6.61 21.38 7.88
N ALA A 457 5.93 22.15 7.04
CA ALA A 457 6.21 22.24 5.61
C ALA A 457 7.67 22.61 5.32
N ILE A 458 8.23 23.58 6.06
CA ILE A 458 9.65 23.97 5.89
C ILE A 458 10.63 22.87 6.33
N LYS A 459 10.31 22.09 7.37
CA LYS A 459 11.14 20.93 7.78
C LYS A 459 11.10 19.82 6.73
N TYR A 460 9.92 19.55 6.16
CA TYR A 460 9.75 18.56 5.11
C TYR A 460 10.46 18.98 3.81
N LYS A 461 10.40 20.26 3.46
CA LYS A 461 11.18 20.85 2.36
C LYS A 461 12.67 20.58 2.50
N ASP A 462 13.24 20.86 3.67
CA ASP A 462 14.67 20.67 3.89
C ASP A 462 15.06 19.18 3.87
N LEU A 463 14.17 18.31 4.37
CA LEU A 463 14.38 16.87 4.31
C LEU A 463 14.42 16.33 2.88
N LEU A 464 13.50 16.79 2.03
CA LEU A 464 13.48 16.43 0.60
C LEU A 464 14.57 17.12 -0.21
N GLY A 465 15.10 18.24 0.27
CA GLY A 465 15.99 19.10 -0.53
C GLY A 465 15.23 19.87 -1.60
N ALA A 466 13.95 20.17 -1.38
CA ALA A 466 13.10 20.89 -2.32
C ALA A 466 13.45 22.40 -2.39
N ASP A 467 13.20 23.01 -3.55
CA ASP A 467 13.53 24.42 -3.82
C ASP A 467 12.64 25.38 -3.03
N GLU A 468 11.35 25.07 -2.95
CA GLU A 468 10.37 25.86 -2.23
C GLU A 468 9.23 24.97 -1.69
N ALA A 469 8.58 25.47 -0.64
CA ALA A 469 7.37 24.89 -0.10
C ALA A 469 6.30 25.97 0.04
N TRP A 470 5.04 25.58 -0.14
CA TRP A 470 3.88 26.46 -0.05
C TRP A 470 2.88 25.88 0.93
N LEU A 471 2.48 26.70 1.90
CA LEU A 471 1.23 26.46 2.61
C LEU A 471 0.08 27.03 1.77
N VAL A 472 -0.88 26.19 1.42
CA VAL A 472 -2.11 26.56 0.71
C VAL A 472 -3.29 26.43 1.67
N HIS A 473 -3.62 27.52 2.36
CA HIS A 473 -4.66 27.54 3.38
C HIS A 473 -6.02 27.96 2.80
N MET A 474 -6.99 27.05 2.81
CA MET A 474 -8.40 27.28 2.46
C MET A 474 -9.21 27.49 3.74
N THR A 475 -9.77 28.68 3.93
CA THR A 475 -10.48 29.03 5.17
C THR A 475 -11.87 29.61 4.94
N ARG A 476 -12.78 29.25 5.84
CA ARG A 476 -14.11 29.87 5.99
C ARG A 476 -14.21 30.70 7.28
N GLU A 477 -13.10 30.91 7.98
CA GLU A 477 -13.09 31.74 9.19
C GLU A 477 -13.52 33.16 8.87
N ASP A 478 -14.41 33.71 9.68
CA ASP A 478 -14.88 35.09 9.55
C ASP A 478 -13.77 36.07 9.93
N ASP A 479 -13.69 37.20 9.23
CA ASP A 479 -12.70 38.25 9.49
C ASP A 479 -11.25 37.72 9.64
N TYR A 480 -10.92 36.68 8.86
CA TYR A 480 -9.66 35.95 8.97
C TYR A 480 -8.46 36.89 8.88
N LYS A 481 -7.53 36.73 9.84
CA LYS A 481 -6.24 37.42 9.83
C LYS A 481 -5.17 36.47 9.33
N PRO A 482 -4.55 36.74 8.16
CA PRO A 482 -3.49 35.92 7.61
C PRO A 482 -2.38 35.61 8.61
N VAL A 483 -2.04 34.32 8.71
CA VAL A 483 -0.95 33.81 9.55
C VAL A 483 0.27 33.64 8.66
N TRP A 484 1.26 34.50 8.85
CA TRP A 484 2.44 34.55 7.99
C TRP A 484 3.60 33.75 8.56
N GLN A 485 4.40 33.21 7.66
CA GLN A 485 5.75 32.76 7.96
C GLN A 485 6.64 33.91 8.43
N SER A 486 7.65 33.58 9.23
CA SER A 486 8.73 34.50 9.58
C SER A 486 9.57 34.89 8.36
N SER A 487 10.33 35.98 8.47
CA SER A 487 11.25 36.39 7.39
C SER A 487 12.35 35.35 7.13
N ASP A 488 12.76 34.59 8.15
CA ASP A 488 13.76 33.52 8.00
C ASP A 488 13.18 32.30 7.27
N GLU A 489 11.93 31.94 7.57
CA GLU A 489 11.20 30.88 6.85
C GLU A 489 10.97 31.28 5.39
N LEU A 490 10.53 32.51 5.14
CA LEU A 490 10.42 33.07 3.78
C LEU A 490 11.77 33.02 3.07
N ALA A 491 12.85 33.35 3.79
CA ALA A 491 14.18 33.34 3.21
C ALA A 491 14.70 31.95 2.84
N ARG A 492 14.18 30.92 3.50
CA ARG A 492 14.45 29.51 3.22
C ARG A 492 13.50 28.89 2.19
N GLY A 493 12.65 29.70 1.55
CA GLY A 493 11.72 29.27 0.51
C GLY A 493 10.41 28.70 1.04
N MET A 494 9.98 29.09 2.24
CA MET A 494 8.62 28.84 2.73
C MET A 494 7.69 29.98 2.30
N ASN A 495 6.73 29.66 1.45
CA ASN A 495 5.75 30.59 0.91
C ASN A 495 4.36 30.28 1.49
N VAL A 496 3.49 31.28 1.54
CA VAL A 496 2.15 31.12 2.14
C VAL A 496 1.11 31.80 1.25
N VAL A 497 0.01 31.10 1.00
CA VAL A 497 -1.21 31.66 0.43
C VAL A 497 -2.42 31.25 1.27
N HIS A 498 -3.29 32.20 1.53
CA HIS A 498 -4.58 32.01 2.17
C HIS A 498 -5.68 32.38 1.19
N PHE A 499 -6.63 31.46 1.01
CA PHE A 499 -7.86 31.62 0.27
C PHE A 499 -9.02 31.58 1.26
N GLN A 500 -9.57 32.75 1.57
CA GLN A 500 -10.80 32.85 2.34
C GLN A 500 -11.98 32.70 1.37
N HIS A 501 -12.95 31.86 1.69
CA HIS A 501 -14.09 31.63 0.80
C HIS A 501 -15.42 31.45 1.53
N ASP A 502 -16.51 31.65 0.80
CA ASP A 502 -17.86 31.38 1.32
C ASP A 502 -18.23 29.89 1.21
N LEU A 503 -19.34 29.50 1.85
CA LEU A 503 -19.83 28.11 1.86
C LEU A 503 -20.01 27.53 0.45
N ARG A 504 -20.42 28.37 -0.50
CA ARG A 504 -20.74 27.94 -1.87
C ARG A 504 -19.54 28.00 -2.81
N PHE A 505 -18.40 28.49 -2.33
CA PHE A 505 -17.19 28.69 -3.12
C PHE A 505 -17.44 29.59 -4.34
N PHE A 506 -18.21 30.66 -4.16
CA PHE A 506 -18.47 31.69 -5.17
C PHE A 506 -17.57 32.91 -4.97
N ASN A 507 -17.36 33.30 -3.72
CA ASN A 507 -16.50 34.42 -3.37
C ASN A 507 -15.23 33.85 -2.75
N VAL A 508 -14.08 34.20 -3.32
CA VAL A 508 -12.78 33.85 -2.79
C VAL A 508 -11.91 35.09 -2.72
N THR A 509 -11.36 35.37 -1.55
CA THR A 509 -10.39 36.43 -1.33
C THR A 509 -9.03 35.81 -1.03
N MET A 510 -7.99 36.32 -1.67
CA MET A 510 -6.64 35.81 -1.61
C MET A 510 -5.71 36.76 -0.87
N ASN A 511 -4.92 36.19 0.02
CA ASN A 511 -3.76 36.84 0.64
C ASN A 511 -2.55 35.94 0.41
N ALA A 512 -1.44 36.47 -0.09
CA ALA A 512 -0.24 35.68 -0.36
C ALA A 512 1.02 36.43 0.05
N ARG A 513 2.02 35.70 0.54
CA ARG A 513 3.37 36.19 0.80
C ARG A 513 4.38 35.14 0.38
N TRP A 514 5.24 35.49 -0.56
CA TRP A 514 6.20 34.56 -1.16
C TRP A 514 7.46 35.27 -1.62
N ARG A 515 8.48 34.50 -1.97
CA ARG A 515 9.70 35.01 -2.59
C ARG A 515 9.71 34.66 -4.07
N ASP A 516 9.89 35.65 -4.94
CA ASP A 516 9.90 35.43 -6.38
C ASP A 516 11.23 34.81 -6.86
N SER A 517 11.30 34.48 -8.16
CA SER A 517 12.49 33.91 -8.78
C SER A 517 13.69 34.85 -8.82
N LYS A 518 13.51 36.14 -8.54
CA LYS A 518 14.59 37.13 -8.40
C LYS A 518 15.04 37.31 -6.95
N GLY A 519 14.46 36.55 -6.01
CA GLY A 519 14.74 36.64 -4.59
C GLY A 519 14.05 37.80 -3.89
N GLN A 520 13.05 38.43 -4.51
CA GLN A 520 12.30 39.55 -3.93
C GLN A 520 11.10 39.03 -3.14
N ASP A 521 10.93 39.58 -1.94
CA ASP A 521 9.77 39.31 -1.11
C ASP A 521 8.54 40.03 -1.72
N CYS A 522 7.52 39.24 -2.05
CA CYS A 522 6.28 39.68 -2.67
C CYS A 522 5.10 39.47 -1.73
N GLN A 523 4.08 40.32 -1.85
CA GLN A 523 2.87 40.22 -1.05
C GLN A 523 1.63 40.69 -1.81
N ILE A 524 0.53 39.97 -1.62
CA ILE A 524 -0.81 40.31 -2.08
C ILE A 524 -1.73 40.29 -0.86
N MET A 525 -2.58 41.31 -0.73
CA MET A 525 -3.55 41.42 0.35
C MET A 525 -4.94 41.66 -0.23
N ASN A 526 -5.92 40.88 0.23
CA ASN A 526 -7.33 41.03 -0.09
C ASN A 526 -7.65 41.11 -1.60
N GLU A 527 -7.02 40.27 -2.41
CA GLU A 527 -7.34 40.16 -3.84
C GLU A 527 -8.59 39.30 -4.03
N ASP A 528 -9.64 39.85 -4.64
CA ASP A 528 -10.84 39.07 -4.97
C ASP A 528 -10.61 38.23 -6.24
N ILE A 529 -10.83 36.92 -6.13
CA ILE A 529 -10.71 35.99 -7.24
C ILE A 529 -12.08 35.79 -7.88
N GLU A 530 -12.23 36.23 -9.12
CA GLU A 530 -13.41 35.89 -9.92
C GLU A 530 -13.41 34.40 -10.30
N LEU A 531 -14.37 33.67 -9.74
CA LEU A 531 -14.70 32.28 -10.08
C LEU A 531 -15.86 32.25 -11.09
N LYS A 532 -15.64 32.77 -12.30
CA LYS A 532 -16.63 32.70 -13.39
C LYS A 532 -16.88 31.27 -13.85
#